data_AF-A0A1F7IUG7-F1
#
_entry.id   AF-A0A1F7IUG7-F1
#
_cell.length_a   1.000
_cell.length_b   1.000
_cell.length_c   1.000
_cell.angle_alpha   90.00
_cell.angle_beta   90.00
_cell.angle_gamma   90.00
#
_symmetry.space_group_name_H-M   'P 1'
#
loop_
_entity.id
_entity.type
_entity.pdbx_description
1 polymer ?
#
loop_
_entity_poly.entity_id
_entity_poly.type
_entity_poly.pdbx_seq_one_letter_code
_entity_poly.pdbx_strand_id
1 'polypeptide(L)' 'MDKTVYICTGGCGAVISQEQFDGGLTACGTEGCAHKGHTFEKRMKCEKCGALYMEGEQHTCAQ' A
#
# COMPACT_ATOMS: atom_id res chain seq x y z
N MET A 1 -5.83 -8.23 12.20
CA MET A 1 -6.97 -7.85 11.34
C MET A 1 -6.38 -7.31 10.07
N ASP A 2 -7.05 -7.37 8.93
CA ASP A 2 -6.48 -6.77 7.73
C ASP A 2 -6.39 -5.25 7.91
N LYS A 3 -5.31 -4.64 7.40
CA LYS A 3 -5.03 -3.22 7.61
C LYS A 3 -4.91 -2.48 6.30
N THR A 4 -5.43 -1.27 6.25
CA THR A 4 -5.26 -0.38 5.10
C THR A 4 -3.81 0.09 5.02
N VAL A 5 -3.20 -0.16 3.87
CA VAL A 5 -1.87 0.31 3.50
C VAL A 5 -1.96 1.04 2.16
N TYR A 6 -0.96 1.84 1.86
CA TYR A 6 -0.85 2.52 0.59
C TYR A 6 0.45 2.09 -0.08
N ILE A 7 0.35 1.65 -1.34
CA ILE A 7 1.48 1.05 -2.06
C ILE A 7 1.85 1.87 -3.29
N CYS A 8 3.14 1.92 -3.60
CA CYS A 8 3.61 2.55 -4.83
C CYS A 8 3.68 1.52 -5.95
N THR A 9 2.93 1.78 -7.02
CA THR A 9 2.87 0.94 -8.22
C THR A 9 3.98 1.23 -9.23
N GLY A 10 4.86 2.20 -8.96
CA GLY A 10 5.94 2.60 -9.87
C GLY A 10 7.21 1.74 -9.83
N GLY A 11 7.13 0.55 -9.25
CA GLY A 11 8.24 -0.42 -9.20
C GLY A 11 9.19 -0.28 -8.01
N CYS A 12 9.10 0.77 -7.19
CA CYS A 12 9.91 0.87 -5.98
C CYS A 12 9.42 -0.03 -4.84
N GLY A 13 8.19 -0.54 -4.92
CA GLY A 13 7.61 -1.41 -3.89
C GLY A 13 7.39 -0.73 -2.54
N ALA A 14 7.37 0.60 -2.48
CA ALA A 14 7.12 1.33 -1.23
C ALA A 14 5.72 1.01 -0.71
N VAL A 15 5.62 0.69 0.58
CA VAL A 15 4.36 0.41 1.29
C VAL A 15 4.35 1.23 2.57
N ILE A 16 3.31 2.04 2.73
CA ILE A 16 3.12 2.92 3.88
C ILE A 16 1.79 2.61 4.56
N SER A 17 1.69 2.86 5.86
CA SER A 17 0.44 2.71 6.61
C SER A 17 -0.46 3.93 6.42
N GLN A 18 -1.75 3.80 6.77
CA GLN A 18 -2.67 4.93 6.77
C GLN A 18 -2.20 6.11 7.63
N GLU A 19 -1.59 5.86 8.80
CA GLU A 19 -1.01 6.92 9.64
C GLU A 19 0.08 7.72 8.93
N GLN A 20 0.91 7.08 8.10
CA GLN A 20 1.94 7.78 7.34
C GLN A 20 1.32 8.64 6.24
N PHE A 21 0.29 8.10 5.57
CA PHE A 21 -0.45 8.81 4.55
C PHE A 21 -1.18 10.04 5.14
N ASP A 22 -1.83 9.88 6.28
CA ASP A 22 -2.50 10.96 7.04
C ASP A 22 -1.48 11.99 7.57
N GLY A 23 -0.29 11.54 7.96
CA GLY A 23 0.85 12.39 8.31
C GLY A 23 1.45 13.18 7.13
N GLY A 24 0.87 13.09 5.93
CA GLY A 24 1.27 13.86 4.75
C GLY A 24 2.13 13.11 3.74
N LEU A 25 2.45 11.82 3.99
CA LEU A 25 3.23 10.99 3.06
C LEU A 25 2.33 10.43 1.95
N THR A 26 1.67 11.30 1.18
CA THR A 26 0.67 10.88 0.18
C THR A 26 1.27 10.52 -1.16
N ALA A 27 2.53 10.90 -1.44
CA ALA A 27 3.22 10.67 -2.70
C ALA A 27 4.56 9.96 -2.53
N CYS A 28 4.94 9.17 -3.55
CA CYS A 28 6.20 8.43 -3.54
C CYS A 28 7.41 9.39 -3.64
N GLY A 29 8.28 9.36 -2.64
CA GLY A 29 9.52 10.14 -2.63
C GLY A 29 10.75 9.43 -3.19
N THR A 30 10.62 8.16 -3.59
CA THR A 30 11.77 7.30 -3.95
C THR A 30 12.48 7.83 -5.19
N GLU A 31 13.78 8.11 -5.05
CA GLU A 31 14.62 8.50 -6.17
C GLU A 31 14.78 7.35 -7.17
N GLY A 32 14.61 7.66 -8.46
CA GLY A 32 14.63 6.66 -9.53
C GLY A 32 13.34 5.84 -9.71
N CYS A 33 12.29 6.11 -8.93
CA CYS A 33 10.97 5.50 -9.18
C CYS A 33 10.25 6.18 -10.34
N ALA A 34 9.65 5.41 -11.24
CA ALA A 34 8.83 5.94 -12.33
C ALA A 34 7.61 6.73 -11.82
N HIS A 35 7.13 6.41 -10.62
CA HIS A 35 6.00 7.07 -9.97
C HIS A 35 6.46 8.04 -8.86
N LYS A 36 7.71 8.53 -8.89
CA LYS A 36 8.16 9.58 -7.97
C LYS A 36 7.25 10.80 -8.11
N GLY A 37 6.68 11.27 -7.01
CA GLY A 37 5.70 12.36 -6.97
C GLY A 37 4.25 11.93 -7.24
N HIS A 38 4.00 10.67 -7.61
CA HIS A 38 2.64 10.15 -7.73
C HIS A 38 2.11 9.63 -6.40
N THR A 39 0.79 9.71 -6.24
CA THR A 39 0.11 9.25 -5.03
C THR A 39 0.15 7.73 -4.87
N PHE A 40 0.24 7.27 -3.61
CA PHE A 40 0.16 5.85 -3.32
C PHE A 40 -1.26 5.29 -3.55
N GLU A 41 -1.36 4.02 -3.96
CA GLU A 41 -2.62 3.31 -4.17
C GLU A 41 -3.10 2.64 -2.88
N LYS A 42 -4.35 2.90 -2.48
CA LYS A 42 -4.96 2.30 -1.27
C LYS A 42 -5.20 0.81 -1.49
N ARG A 43 -4.64 -0.02 -0.62
CA ARG A 43 -4.80 -1.49 -0.60
C ARG A 43 -5.00 -2.00 0.83
N MET A 44 -5.61 -3.15 0.98
CA MET A 44 -5.72 -3.90 2.22
C MET A 44 -4.58 -4.90 2.30
N LYS A 45 -3.81 -4.88 3.38
CA LYS A 45 -2.78 -5.88 3.68
C LYS A 45 -3.33 -6.89 4.68
N CYS A 46 -3.40 -8.15 4.28
CA CYS A 46 -3.69 -9.22 5.20
C CYS A 46 -2.51 -9.41 6.15
N GLU A 47 -2.75 -9.33 7.46
CA GLU A 47 -1.70 -9.56 8.45
C GLU A 47 -1.32 -11.04 8.59
N LYS A 48 -2.20 -11.96 8.18
CA LYS A 48 -1.95 -13.40 8.28
C LYS A 48 -1.03 -13.91 7.18
N CYS A 49 -1.31 -13.56 5.92
CA CYS A 49 -0.55 -14.06 4.76
C CYS A 49 0.31 -12.98 4.08
N GLY A 50 0.15 -11.70 4.46
CA GLY A 50 0.88 -10.58 3.84
C GLY A 50 0.35 -10.15 2.47
N ALA A 51 -0.73 -10.76 1.97
CA ALA A 51 -1.31 -10.44 0.68
C ALA A 51 -1.91 -9.02 0.64
N LEU A 52 -1.76 -8.36 -0.51
CA LEU A 52 -2.32 -7.05 -0.80
C LEU A 52 -3.53 -7.22 -1.72
N TYR A 53 -4.70 -6.73 -1.31
CA TYR A 53 -5.96 -6.82 -2.07
C TYR A 53 -6.73 -5.51 -1.97
N MET A 54 -7.80 -5.34 -2.76
CA MET A 54 -8.60 -4.11 -2.71
C MET A 54 -9.60 -4.13 -1.55
N GLU A 55 -9.96 -2.96 -1.04
CA GLU A 55 -11.06 -2.83 -0.07
C GLU A 55 -12.37 -3.28 -0.74
N GLY A 56 -12.94 -4.38 -0.25
CA GLY A 56 -14.13 -5.01 -0.84
C GLY A 56 -13.87 -6.29 -1.64
N GLU A 57 -12.61 -6.65 -1.88
CA GLU A 57 -12.26 -7.94 -2.47
C GLU A 57 -12.31 -9.04 -1.39
N GLN A 58 -12.96 -10.17 -1.68
CA GLN A 58 -12.96 -11.33 -0.77
C GLN A 58 -11.57 -11.95 -0.76
N HIS A 59 -10.72 -11.48 0.15
CA HIS A 59 -9.45 -12.11 0.44
C HIS A 59 -9.67 -13.27 1.41
N THR A 60 -9.55 -14.49 0.90
CA THR A 60 -9.52 -15.70 1.73
C THR A 60 -8.07 -16.03 2.05
N CYS A 61 -7.64 -15.74 3.28
CA CYS A 61 -6.38 -16.27 3.79
C CYS A 61 -6.55 -17.79 4.01
N ALA A 62 -6.15 -18.60 3.01
CA ALA A 62 -5.99 -20.03 3.20
C ALA A 62 -4.84 -20.26 4.20
N GLN A 63 -5.21 -20.63 5.42
CA GLN A 63 -4.28 -20.98 6.51
C GLN A 63 -3.47 -22.24 6.19
#